data_AF-A0A075HA11-F1
#
_entry.id   AF-A0A075HA11-F1
#
_cell.length_a   1.000
_cell.length_b   1.000
_cell.length_c   1.000
_cell.angle_alpha   90.00
_cell.angle_beta   90.00
_cell.angle_gamma   90.00
#
_symmetry.space_group_name_H-M   'P 1'
#
loop_
_entity.id
_entity.type
_entity.pdbx_description
1 polymer ?
#
loop_
_entity_poly.entity_id
_entity_poly.type
_entity_poly.pdbx_seq_one_letter_code
_entity_poly.pdbx_strand_id
1 'polypeptide(L)'
;MHSYGLRGGRMTEGLAGRLQHPRRSLGDRHRSQAMKFLNLAEQDPERAAASVDWAEQNARQALLHDFTSDDNWRCLAHIKKLREDESGLKALMQDLFSVLGRDPEQIAQLDGVAILDVSEELLEAAFSNDALDIENWWKDINSGDTELSAFIERVGRLDLSDPRCNVLFGRRLERMRAAGHEDSFIPLARRLLAQRPVNYELWTELGRLHERREEYDEAWFCYDQAQTHYPEARLRDEFRERMEARLDDGVRKPWTPPAIDARDEFLARMQSLAVRISAPEVVGAIEEVVEDEIESITDIDRIAELLESGEHSAAFFLARRLVASGDESAREWLDRASEALAADDEIHIP
;
A
#
# COMPACT_ATOMS: atom_id res chain seq x y z
N MET A 1 -48.66 9.79 -10.44
CA MET A 1 -47.45 10.61 -10.24
C MET A 1 -46.62 9.90 -9.18
N HIS A 2 -45.82 8.88 -9.50
CA HIS A 2 -44.48 8.98 -10.10
C HIS A 2 -43.62 10.10 -9.51
N SER A 3 -42.87 9.75 -8.47
CA SER A 3 -41.59 10.38 -8.15
C SER A 3 -40.61 9.28 -7.76
N TYR A 4 -39.62 9.12 -8.62
CA TYR A 4 -38.45 8.26 -8.53
C TYR A 4 -37.28 9.05 -7.90
N GLY A 5 -36.32 8.34 -7.31
CA GLY A 5 -34.98 8.84 -6.99
C GLY A 5 -34.83 9.23 -5.51
N LEU A 6 -33.88 8.72 -4.73
CA LEU A 6 -32.53 8.27 -5.08
C LEU A 6 -32.22 6.95 -4.35
N ARG A 7 -31.79 5.95 -5.13
CA ARG A 7 -31.13 4.75 -4.59
C ARG A 7 -29.81 5.21 -3.95
N GLY A 8 -29.66 4.98 -2.65
CA GLY A 8 -28.39 5.08 -1.96
C GLY A 8 -27.38 4.15 -2.65
N GLY A 9 -26.40 4.77 -3.30
CA GLY A 9 -25.30 4.08 -3.96
C GLY A 9 -24.28 3.61 -2.93
N ARG A 10 -24.13 2.28 -2.89
CA ARG A 10 -22.95 1.47 -2.56
C ARG A 10 -22.22 1.75 -1.23
N MET A 11 -22.26 0.74 -0.37
CA MET A 11 -21.24 0.49 0.65
C MET A 11 -19.85 0.66 0.03
N THR A 12 -19.13 1.71 0.41
CA THR A 12 -17.69 1.75 0.22
C THR A 12 -17.11 0.78 1.24
N GLU A 13 -16.87 -0.46 0.83
CA GLU A 13 -16.07 -1.40 1.61
C GLU A 13 -14.73 -0.69 1.94
N GLY A 14 -14.50 -0.41 3.23
CA GLY A 14 -13.23 0.13 3.70
C GLY A 14 -12.09 -0.83 3.36
N LEU A 15 -10.83 -0.45 3.64
CA LEU A 15 -9.65 -1.29 3.36
C LEU A 15 -9.86 -2.74 3.84
N ALA A 16 -10.38 -2.92 5.06
CA ALA A 16 -10.74 -4.21 5.67
C ALA A 16 -11.82 -5.02 4.91
N GLY A 17 -12.72 -4.35 4.18
CA GLY A 17 -13.70 -4.98 3.30
C GLY A 17 -13.12 -5.37 1.93
N ARG A 18 -12.12 -4.61 1.44
CA ARG A 18 -11.41 -4.88 0.18
C ARG A 18 -10.55 -6.15 0.30
N LEU A 19 -10.22 -6.77 -0.83
CA LEU A 19 -9.35 -7.95 -0.93
C LEU A 19 -7.90 -7.71 -0.47
N GLN A 20 -7.60 -6.51 0.03
CA GLN A 20 -6.27 -6.09 0.43
C GLN A 20 -5.87 -6.64 1.80
N HIS A 21 -6.82 -6.96 2.68
CA HIS A 21 -6.50 -7.64 3.94
C HIS A 21 -6.47 -9.16 3.76
N PRO A 22 -5.34 -9.82 4.07
CA PRO A 22 -5.22 -11.27 3.98
C PRO A 22 -6.31 -12.04 4.72
N ARG A 23 -7.06 -12.86 4.00
CA ARG A 23 -8.10 -13.79 4.45
C ARG A 23 -7.54 -15.21 4.48
N ARG A 24 -6.67 -15.48 5.47
CA ARG A 24 -5.91 -16.74 5.63
C ARG A 24 -6.74 -18.00 5.36
N SER A 25 -7.90 -18.14 6.02
CA SER A 25 -8.75 -19.32 5.89
C SER A 25 -9.32 -19.52 4.49
N LEU A 26 -9.54 -18.44 3.73
CA LEU A 26 -10.02 -18.51 2.35
C LEU A 26 -8.86 -18.82 1.40
N GLY A 27 -7.70 -18.20 1.61
CA GLY A 27 -6.45 -18.55 0.92
C GLY A 27 -6.12 -20.04 1.05
N ASP A 28 -6.12 -20.57 2.28
CA ASP A 28 -5.87 -21.99 2.58
C ASP A 28 -6.85 -22.94 1.90
N ARG A 29 -8.14 -22.57 1.84
CA ARG A 29 -9.17 -23.37 1.16
C ARG A 29 -8.91 -23.44 -0.33
N HIS A 30 -8.62 -22.31 -0.98
CA HIS A 30 -8.32 -22.27 -2.41
C HIS A 30 -7.01 -22.99 -2.73
N ARG A 31 -5.96 -22.83 -1.91
CA ARG A 31 -4.70 -23.58 -2.06
C ARG A 31 -4.95 -25.08 -1.96
N SER A 32 -5.73 -25.51 -0.96
CA SER A 32 -6.13 -26.91 -0.81
C SER A 32 -6.92 -27.44 -2.01
N GLN A 33 -7.76 -26.61 -2.62
CA GLN A 33 -8.49 -26.99 -3.83
C GLN A 33 -7.57 -27.08 -5.04
N ALA A 34 -6.58 -26.19 -5.17
CA ALA A 34 -5.57 -26.25 -6.22
C ALA A 34 -4.76 -27.56 -6.14
N MET A 35 -4.28 -27.92 -4.95
CA MET A 35 -3.54 -29.17 -4.72
C MET A 35 -4.38 -30.42 -5.05
N LYS A 36 -5.69 -30.41 -4.76
CA LYS A 36 -6.59 -31.52 -5.14
C LYS A 36 -6.70 -31.68 -6.66
N PHE A 37 -6.77 -30.58 -7.40
CA PHE A 37 -6.82 -30.62 -8.85
C PHE A 37 -5.49 -31.06 -9.48
N LEU A 38 -4.35 -30.68 -8.90
CA LEU A 38 -3.05 -31.22 -9.30
C LEU A 38 -3.00 -32.74 -9.12
N ASN A 39 -3.40 -33.24 -7.94
CA ASN A 39 -3.45 -34.69 -7.69
C ASN A 39 -4.38 -35.42 -8.67
N LEU A 40 -5.49 -34.78 -9.08
CA LEU A 40 -6.39 -35.33 -10.09
C LEU A 40 -5.74 -35.39 -11.47
N ALA A 41 -4.97 -34.38 -11.85
CA ALA A 41 -4.25 -34.34 -13.11
C ALA A 41 -3.24 -35.48 -13.24
N GLU A 42 -2.58 -35.85 -12.15
CA GLU A 42 -1.67 -37.00 -12.09
C GLU A 42 -2.40 -38.35 -12.21
N GLN A 43 -3.61 -38.44 -11.67
CA GLN A 43 -4.40 -39.68 -11.64
C GLN A 43 -5.18 -39.93 -12.94
N ASP A 44 -5.56 -38.87 -13.66
CA ASP A 44 -6.36 -38.95 -14.89
C ASP A 44 -5.67 -38.15 -16.03
N PRO A 45 -4.74 -38.79 -16.78
CA PRO A 45 -4.02 -38.15 -17.87
C PRO A 45 -4.92 -37.60 -18.98
N GLU A 46 -6.11 -38.18 -19.20
CA GLU A 46 -7.05 -37.70 -20.23
C GLU A 46 -7.64 -36.33 -19.86
N ARG A 47 -7.72 -36.02 -18.56
CA ARG A 47 -8.24 -34.75 -18.02
C ARG A 47 -7.18 -33.89 -17.37
N ALA A 48 -5.91 -34.23 -17.54
CA ALA A 48 -4.80 -33.56 -16.87
C ALA A 48 -4.76 -32.06 -17.18
N ALA A 49 -4.83 -31.67 -18.45
CA ALA A 49 -4.78 -30.27 -18.86
C ALA A 49 -5.88 -29.42 -18.20
N ALA A 50 -7.14 -29.88 -18.27
CA ALA A 50 -8.26 -29.17 -17.65
C ALA A 50 -8.13 -29.12 -16.11
N SER A 51 -7.61 -30.18 -15.50
CA SER A 51 -7.38 -30.21 -14.05
C SER A 51 -6.28 -29.23 -13.65
N VAL A 52 -5.21 -29.10 -14.42
CA VAL A 52 -4.15 -28.10 -14.22
C VAL A 52 -4.70 -26.67 -14.37
N ASP A 53 -5.58 -26.40 -15.35
CA ASP A 53 -6.22 -25.10 -15.48
C ASP A 53 -7.06 -24.73 -14.23
N TRP A 54 -7.83 -25.69 -13.70
CA TRP A 54 -8.57 -25.50 -12.45
C TRP A 54 -7.65 -25.31 -11.25
N ALA A 55 -6.52 -26.02 -11.22
CA ALA A 55 -5.52 -25.86 -10.18
C ALA A 55 -4.95 -24.43 -10.20
N GLU A 56 -4.56 -23.92 -11.37
CA GLU A 56 -4.03 -22.57 -11.50
C GLU A 56 -5.05 -21.52 -11.08
N GLN A 57 -6.31 -21.63 -11.53
CA GLN A 57 -7.35 -20.68 -11.14
C GLN A 57 -7.53 -20.64 -9.62
N ASN A 58 -7.52 -21.80 -8.96
CA ASN A 58 -7.61 -21.86 -7.51
C ASN A 58 -6.35 -21.33 -6.82
N ALA A 59 -5.15 -21.57 -7.35
CA ALA A 59 -3.93 -21.01 -6.79
C ALA A 59 -3.88 -19.48 -6.91
N ARG A 60 -4.34 -18.91 -8.04
CA ARG A 60 -4.51 -17.45 -8.20
C ARG A 60 -5.49 -16.87 -7.19
N GLN A 61 -6.61 -17.55 -6.94
CA GLN A 61 -7.56 -17.14 -5.89
C GLN A 61 -6.97 -17.28 -4.48
N ALA A 62 -6.18 -18.32 -4.22
CA ALA A 62 -5.50 -18.50 -2.95
C ALA A 62 -4.58 -17.31 -2.65
N LEU A 63 -3.79 -16.91 -3.65
CA LEU A 63 -2.87 -15.80 -3.53
C LEU A 63 -3.58 -14.44 -3.44
N LEU A 64 -4.65 -14.23 -4.22
CA LEU A 64 -5.49 -13.04 -4.14
C LEU A 64 -6.07 -12.84 -2.73
N HIS A 65 -6.48 -13.93 -2.09
CA HIS A 65 -7.06 -13.87 -0.75
C HIS A 65 -6.02 -13.80 0.35
N ASP A 66 -4.84 -14.38 0.18
CA ASP A 66 -3.77 -14.32 1.17
C ASP A 66 -2.39 -14.34 0.51
N PHE A 67 -1.93 -13.16 0.11
CA PHE A 67 -0.58 -12.97 -0.42
C PHE A 67 0.50 -13.01 0.67
N THR A 68 0.13 -13.11 1.96
CA THR A 68 1.10 -13.18 3.07
C THR A 68 1.54 -14.60 3.39
N SER A 69 1.00 -15.60 2.68
CA SER A 69 1.39 -16.99 2.79
C SER A 69 2.34 -17.38 1.67
N ASP A 70 3.59 -17.66 2.03
CA ASP A 70 4.61 -18.20 1.12
C ASP A 70 4.10 -19.45 0.36
N ASP A 71 3.29 -20.29 1.01
CA ASP A 71 2.74 -21.51 0.40
C ASP A 71 1.77 -21.22 -0.76
N ASN A 72 1.06 -20.08 -0.74
CA ASN A 72 0.21 -19.68 -1.86
C ASN A 72 1.06 -19.31 -3.08
N TRP A 73 2.17 -18.60 -2.87
CA TRP A 73 3.14 -18.28 -3.92
C TRP A 73 3.81 -19.55 -4.47
N ARG A 74 4.29 -20.44 -3.58
CA ARG A 74 4.88 -21.73 -3.97
C ARG A 74 3.92 -22.56 -4.82
N CYS A 75 2.65 -22.63 -4.40
CA CYS A 75 1.63 -23.40 -5.13
C CYS A 75 1.44 -22.88 -6.56
N LEU A 76 1.30 -21.56 -6.74
CA LEU A 76 1.13 -20.98 -8.07
C LEU A 76 2.40 -21.11 -8.91
N ALA A 77 3.58 -20.89 -8.33
CA ALA A 77 4.85 -21.06 -9.03
C ALA A 77 5.05 -22.50 -9.52
N HIS A 78 4.78 -23.48 -8.66
CA HIS A 78 4.85 -24.89 -9.02
C HIS A 78 3.93 -25.22 -10.20
N ILE A 79 2.69 -24.73 -10.18
CA ILE A 79 1.73 -24.93 -11.28
C ILE A 79 2.26 -24.30 -12.58
N LYS A 80 2.74 -23.05 -12.54
CA LYS A 80 3.26 -22.38 -13.73
C LYS A 80 4.50 -23.08 -14.29
N LYS A 81 5.36 -23.62 -13.43
CA LYS A 81 6.49 -24.48 -13.83
C LYS A 81 6.05 -25.76 -14.52
N LEU A 82 5.06 -26.47 -13.96
CA LEU A 82 4.47 -27.67 -14.59
C LEU A 82 3.86 -27.38 -15.97
N ARG A 83 3.36 -26.16 -16.18
CA ARG A 83 2.82 -25.70 -17.47
C ARG A 83 3.87 -25.21 -18.46
N GLU A 84 5.14 -25.15 -18.06
CA GLU A 84 6.21 -24.48 -18.80
C GLU A 84 5.88 -23.00 -19.11
N ASP A 85 5.08 -22.36 -18.25
CA ASP A 85 4.67 -20.95 -18.37
C ASP A 85 5.76 -20.02 -17.82
N GLU A 86 6.83 -19.87 -18.60
CA GLU A 86 7.95 -18.98 -18.30
C GLU A 86 7.49 -17.52 -18.10
N SER A 87 6.59 -17.03 -18.96
CA SER A 87 6.07 -15.66 -18.86
C SER A 87 5.31 -15.42 -17.56
N GLY A 88 4.43 -16.34 -17.17
CA GLY A 88 3.67 -16.22 -15.94
C GLY A 88 4.53 -16.40 -14.70
N LEU A 89 5.59 -17.21 -14.74
CA LEU A 89 6.56 -17.30 -13.63
C LEU A 89 7.30 -15.97 -13.44
N LYS A 90 7.76 -15.34 -14.53
CA LYS A 90 8.39 -14.01 -14.47
C LYS A 90 7.41 -12.98 -13.90
N ALA A 91 6.17 -12.97 -14.38
CA ALA A 91 5.14 -12.09 -13.88
C ALA A 91 4.84 -12.33 -12.40
N LEU A 92 4.82 -13.59 -11.94
CA LEU A 92 4.66 -13.93 -10.52
C LEU A 92 5.81 -13.42 -9.66
N MET A 93 7.05 -13.44 -10.17
CA MET A 93 8.20 -12.88 -9.45
C MET A 93 8.12 -11.36 -9.37
N GLN A 94 7.72 -10.71 -10.46
CA GLN A 94 7.50 -9.27 -10.49
C GLN A 94 6.43 -8.87 -9.47
N ASP A 95 5.33 -9.64 -9.43
CA ASP A 95 4.26 -9.46 -8.47
C ASP A 95 4.75 -9.57 -7.02
N LEU A 96 5.56 -10.59 -6.69
CA LEU A 96 6.15 -10.73 -5.36
C LEU A 96 7.06 -9.55 -5.00
N PHE A 97 7.87 -9.08 -5.93
CA PHE A 97 8.78 -7.96 -5.69
C PHE A 97 8.03 -6.66 -5.44
N SER A 98 6.96 -6.39 -6.20
CA SER A 98 6.05 -5.27 -5.93
C SER A 98 5.44 -5.36 -4.52
N VAL A 99 5.01 -6.55 -4.08
CA VAL A 99 4.49 -6.75 -2.72
C VAL A 99 5.56 -6.47 -1.64
N LEU A 100 6.81 -6.85 -1.91
CA LEU A 100 7.96 -6.58 -1.03
C LEU A 100 8.51 -5.16 -1.16
N GLY A 101 7.88 -4.33 -1.97
CA GLY A 101 8.22 -2.93 -2.22
C GLY A 101 9.51 -2.72 -3.03
N ARG A 102 9.94 -3.75 -3.76
CA ARG A 102 11.12 -3.70 -4.61
C ARG A 102 10.72 -3.30 -6.03
N ASP A 103 11.68 -2.71 -6.73
CA ASP A 103 11.51 -2.37 -8.13
C ASP A 103 11.30 -3.66 -8.97
N PRO A 104 10.12 -3.83 -9.59
CA PRO A 104 9.83 -5.01 -10.42
C PRO A 104 10.74 -5.11 -11.64
N GLU A 105 11.36 -4.01 -12.08
CA GLU A 105 12.35 -3.99 -13.16
C GLU A 105 13.69 -4.59 -12.74
N GLN A 106 13.94 -4.84 -11.44
CA GLN A 106 15.10 -5.63 -11.02
C GLN A 106 15.07 -7.06 -11.56
N ILE A 107 13.91 -7.55 -12.02
CA ILE A 107 13.80 -8.82 -12.75
C ILE A 107 14.35 -8.72 -14.18
N ALA A 108 14.49 -7.53 -14.76
CA ALA A 108 15.26 -7.37 -16.01
C ALA A 108 16.72 -7.81 -15.84
N GLN A 109 17.26 -7.83 -14.60
CA GLN A 109 18.56 -8.44 -14.31
C GLN A 109 18.55 -9.97 -14.46
N LEU A 110 17.37 -10.59 -14.53
CA LEU A 110 17.18 -12.01 -14.83
C LEU A 110 17.02 -12.26 -16.35
N ASP A 111 17.25 -11.26 -17.21
CA ASP A 111 17.28 -11.47 -18.66
C ASP A 111 18.36 -12.49 -19.04
N GLY A 112 17.94 -13.51 -19.81
CA GLY A 112 18.80 -14.64 -20.18
C GLY A 112 18.94 -15.73 -19.11
N VAL A 113 18.32 -15.57 -17.94
CA VAL A 113 18.20 -16.63 -16.93
C VAL A 113 17.05 -17.56 -17.31
N ALA A 114 17.31 -18.87 -17.32
CA ALA A 114 16.29 -19.90 -17.52
C ALA A 114 15.37 -19.95 -16.28
N ILE A 115 14.35 -19.08 -16.24
CA ILE A 115 13.53 -18.89 -15.04
C ILE A 115 12.85 -20.18 -14.58
N LEU A 116 12.49 -21.08 -15.52
CA LEU A 116 11.86 -22.36 -15.22
C LEU A 116 12.73 -23.24 -14.30
N ASP A 117 14.06 -23.12 -14.43
CA ASP A 117 15.01 -23.93 -13.67
C ASP A 117 15.26 -23.35 -12.28
N VAL A 118 15.25 -22.02 -12.14
CA VAL A 118 15.67 -21.32 -10.92
C VAL A 118 14.54 -20.68 -10.11
N SER A 119 13.32 -20.59 -10.65
CA SER A 119 12.23 -19.81 -10.03
C SER A 119 11.91 -20.23 -8.60
N GLU A 120 11.89 -21.53 -8.33
CA GLU A 120 11.61 -22.06 -6.98
C GLU A 120 12.74 -21.69 -6.01
N GLU A 121 14.00 -21.75 -6.43
CA GLU A 121 15.14 -21.35 -5.59
C GLU A 121 15.16 -19.84 -5.32
N LEU A 122 14.83 -19.03 -6.34
CA LEU A 122 14.71 -17.57 -6.20
C LEU A 122 13.58 -17.18 -5.23
N LEU A 123 12.45 -17.88 -5.28
CA LEU A 123 11.36 -17.71 -4.33
C LEU A 123 11.80 -18.02 -2.90
N GLU A 124 12.43 -19.18 -2.68
CA GLU A 124 12.91 -19.55 -1.35
C GLU A 124 13.96 -18.57 -0.83
N ALA A 125 14.85 -18.07 -1.70
CA ALA A 125 15.80 -17.03 -1.33
C ALA A 125 15.10 -15.72 -0.96
N ALA A 126 14.05 -15.33 -1.69
CA ALA A 126 13.26 -14.14 -1.37
C ALA A 126 12.56 -14.28 -0.01
N PHE A 127 11.91 -15.41 0.26
CA PHE A 127 11.23 -15.66 1.53
C PHE A 127 12.20 -15.77 2.70
N SER A 128 13.37 -16.37 2.49
CA SER A 128 14.40 -16.48 3.53
C SER A 128 15.01 -15.13 3.90
N ASN A 129 15.11 -14.20 2.93
CA ASN A 129 15.64 -12.86 3.17
C ASN A 129 14.58 -11.86 3.67
N ASP A 130 13.30 -12.10 3.37
CA ASP A 130 12.22 -11.16 3.67
C ASP A 130 10.86 -11.87 3.75
N ALA A 131 10.66 -12.65 4.82
CA ALA A 131 9.46 -13.47 5.01
C ALA A 131 8.16 -12.66 4.92
N LEU A 132 7.15 -13.21 4.24
CA LEU A 132 5.84 -12.56 4.11
C LEU A 132 5.00 -12.73 5.37
N ASP A 133 5.11 -13.87 6.06
CA ASP A 133 4.50 -14.05 7.37
C ASP A 133 5.18 -13.14 8.41
N ILE A 134 4.35 -12.38 9.11
CA ILE A 134 4.81 -11.36 10.05
C ILE A 134 5.60 -11.92 11.23
N GLU A 135 5.25 -13.09 11.74
CA GLU A 135 5.93 -13.65 12.91
C GLU A 135 7.25 -14.28 12.51
N ASN A 136 7.34 -14.85 11.31
CA ASN A 136 8.62 -15.29 10.76
C ASN A 136 9.53 -14.10 10.50
N TRP A 137 9.04 -13.07 9.80
CA TRP A 137 9.77 -11.81 9.58
C TRP A 137 10.26 -11.19 10.90
N TRP A 138 9.41 -11.14 11.92
CA TRP A 138 9.79 -10.54 13.21
C TRP A 138 10.89 -11.32 13.91
N LYS A 139 10.91 -12.66 13.83
CA LYS A 139 12.00 -13.47 14.42
C LYS A 139 13.35 -13.10 13.82
N ASP A 140 13.38 -12.83 12.52
CA ASP A 140 14.61 -12.50 11.81
C ASP A 140 15.07 -11.07 12.13
N ILE A 141 14.14 -10.10 12.10
CA ILE A 141 14.47 -8.69 12.33
C ILE A 141 14.77 -8.38 13.81
N ASN A 142 14.12 -9.05 14.76
CA ASN A 142 14.34 -8.85 16.19
C ASN A 142 15.54 -9.65 16.74
N SER A 143 16.36 -10.23 15.87
CA SER A 143 17.56 -10.97 16.27
C SER A 143 18.69 -10.04 16.76
N GLY A 144 18.65 -8.75 16.42
CA GLY A 144 19.58 -7.73 16.90
C GLY A 144 19.26 -6.32 16.39
N ASP A 145 19.96 -5.31 16.94
CA ASP A 145 19.80 -3.90 16.55
C ASP A 145 20.24 -3.62 15.10
N THR A 146 21.15 -4.45 14.56
CA THR A 146 21.70 -4.30 13.21
C THR A 146 20.64 -4.60 12.15
N GLU A 147 19.91 -5.68 12.33
CA GLU A 147 18.88 -6.18 11.42
C GLU A 147 17.69 -5.22 11.38
N LEU A 148 17.28 -4.72 12.55
CA LEU A 148 16.26 -3.69 12.64
C LEU A 148 16.68 -2.38 11.98
N SER A 149 17.91 -1.93 12.21
CA SER A 149 18.44 -0.71 11.59
C SER A 149 18.52 -0.84 10.07
N ALA A 150 18.99 -1.99 9.58
CA ALA A 150 19.03 -2.30 8.15
C ALA A 150 17.62 -2.32 7.53
N PHE A 151 16.63 -2.86 8.25
CA PHE A 151 15.23 -2.80 7.81
C PHE A 151 14.73 -1.36 7.70
N ILE A 152 14.96 -0.52 8.72
CA ILE A 152 14.55 0.89 8.74
C ILE A 152 15.16 1.65 7.55
N GLU A 153 16.47 1.49 7.32
CA GLU A 153 17.18 2.10 6.19
C GLU A 153 16.61 1.62 4.85
N ARG A 154 16.33 0.32 4.74
CA ARG A 154 15.77 -0.29 3.53
C ARG A 154 14.40 0.27 3.20
N VAL A 155 13.47 0.35 4.15
CA VAL A 155 12.12 0.90 3.93
C VAL A 155 12.18 2.33 3.37
N GLY A 156 13.19 3.11 3.75
CA GLY A 156 13.44 4.44 3.20
C GLY A 156 13.72 4.50 1.69
N ARG A 157 14.02 3.36 1.05
CA ARG A 157 14.36 3.25 -0.39
C ARG A 157 13.35 2.43 -1.20
N LEU A 158 12.44 1.74 -0.54
CA LEU A 158 11.44 0.90 -1.21
C LEU A 158 10.34 1.74 -1.87
N ASP A 159 9.78 1.22 -2.96
CA ASP A 159 8.51 1.65 -3.53
C ASP A 159 7.38 0.90 -2.83
N LEU A 160 6.61 1.59 -2.00
CA LEU A 160 5.52 1.04 -1.19
C LEU A 160 4.14 1.40 -1.77
N SER A 161 4.09 1.72 -3.07
CA SER A 161 2.85 2.08 -3.78
C SER A 161 1.91 0.89 -4.00
N ASP A 162 2.38 -0.35 -4.01
CA ASP A 162 1.51 -1.52 -4.16
C ASP A 162 0.53 -1.62 -2.95
N PRO A 163 -0.79 -1.82 -3.17
CA PRO A 163 -1.78 -1.95 -2.10
C PRO A 163 -1.45 -3.03 -1.06
N ARG A 164 -0.89 -4.15 -1.49
CA ARG A 164 -0.50 -5.28 -0.63
C ARG A 164 0.77 -4.98 0.14
N CYS A 165 1.68 -4.20 -0.45
CA CYS A 165 2.85 -3.68 0.24
C CYS A 165 2.43 -2.83 1.45
N ASN A 166 1.44 -1.95 1.26
CA ASN A 166 0.88 -1.15 2.34
C ASN A 166 0.35 -1.99 3.51
N VAL A 167 -0.37 -3.08 3.23
CA VAL A 167 -0.88 -3.98 4.27
C VAL A 167 0.24 -4.79 4.93
N LEU A 168 1.19 -5.31 4.15
CA LEU A 168 2.32 -6.08 4.66
C LEU A 168 3.18 -5.23 5.61
N PHE A 169 3.64 -4.08 5.14
CA PHE A 169 4.50 -3.18 5.92
C PHE A 169 3.72 -2.51 7.05
N GLY A 170 2.44 -2.18 6.87
CA GLY A 170 1.59 -1.66 7.95
C GLY A 170 1.57 -2.59 9.16
N ARG A 171 1.33 -3.89 8.93
CA ARG A 171 1.40 -4.91 9.98
C ARG A 171 2.79 -5.01 10.60
N ARG A 172 3.85 -5.00 9.78
CA ARG A 172 5.26 -5.02 10.27
C ARG A 172 5.56 -3.84 11.20
N LEU A 173 5.09 -2.65 10.85
CA LEU A 173 5.22 -1.44 11.67
C LEU A 173 4.43 -1.56 12.98
N GLU A 174 3.21 -2.08 12.96
CA GLU A 174 2.44 -2.35 14.17
C GLU A 174 3.17 -3.34 15.09
N ARG A 175 3.76 -4.40 14.52
CA ARG A 175 4.54 -5.40 15.27
C ARG A 175 5.80 -4.81 15.90
N MET A 176 6.51 -3.93 15.18
CA MET A 176 7.63 -3.14 15.71
C MET A 176 7.21 -2.22 16.84
N ARG A 177 6.08 -1.52 16.67
CA ARG A 177 5.56 -0.62 17.70
C ARG A 177 5.19 -1.37 18.97
N ALA A 178 4.54 -2.53 18.83
CA ALA A 178 4.20 -3.40 19.97
C ALA A 178 5.44 -3.90 20.72
N ALA A 179 6.61 -3.96 20.06
CA ALA A 179 7.90 -4.28 20.67
C ALA A 179 8.62 -3.07 21.28
N GLY A 180 8.05 -1.86 21.21
CA GLY A 180 8.59 -0.64 21.82
C GLY A 180 9.36 0.29 20.89
N HIS A 181 9.44 -0.01 19.58
CA HIS A 181 10.15 0.83 18.61
C HIS A 181 9.29 1.99 18.08
N GLU A 182 8.67 2.76 18.97
CA GLU A 182 7.76 3.85 18.60
C GLU A 182 8.44 4.99 17.83
N ASP A 183 9.70 5.31 18.13
CA ASP A 183 10.42 6.40 17.47
C ASP A 183 10.71 6.11 16.00
N SER A 184 10.99 4.84 15.68
CA SER A 184 11.13 4.38 14.29
C SER A 184 9.78 4.25 13.59
N PHE A 185 8.70 3.99 14.32
CA PHE A 185 7.36 3.82 13.76
C PHE A 185 6.86 5.08 13.04
N ILE A 186 6.98 6.26 13.66
CA ILE A 186 6.44 7.52 13.11
C ILE A 186 6.97 7.83 11.69
N PRO A 187 8.29 7.91 11.44
CA PRO A 187 8.80 8.23 10.12
C PRO A 187 8.46 7.16 9.07
N LEU A 188 8.45 5.87 9.46
CA LEU A 188 8.09 4.78 8.57
C LEU A 188 6.60 4.77 8.21
N ALA A 189 5.72 5.01 9.20
CA ALA A 189 4.28 5.11 8.99
C ALA A 189 3.95 6.29 8.08
N ARG A 190 4.58 7.45 8.27
CA ARG A 190 4.41 8.62 7.39
C ARG A 190 4.80 8.31 5.96
N ARG A 191 5.93 7.63 5.73
CA ARG A 191 6.35 7.23 4.38
C ARG A 191 5.32 6.30 3.73
N LEU A 192 4.87 5.29 4.46
CA LEU A 192 3.90 4.32 3.97
C LEU A 192 2.55 4.98 3.64
N LEU A 193 2.09 5.90 4.47
CA LEU A 193 0.87 6.68 4.29
C LEU A 193 1.00 7.76 3.19
N ALA A 194 2.20 8.26 2.95
CA ALA A 194 2.45 9.20 1.85
C ALA A 194 2.28 8.53 0.50
N GLN A 195 2.78 7.31 0.35
CA GLN A 195 2.61 6.56 -0.89
C GLN A 195 1.22 5.93 -1.00
N ARG A 196 0.54 5.70 0.13
CA ARG A 196 -0.79 5.09 0.17
C ARG A 196 -1.69 5.75 1.24
N PRO A 197 -2.29 6.91 0.93
CA PRO A 197 -3.08 7.70 1.88
C PRO A 197 -4.40 7.04 2.29
N VAL A 198 -4.88 6.04 1.53
CA VAL A 198 -6.17 5.37 1.77
C VAL A 198 -6.20 4.49 3.03
N ASN A 199 -5.04 4.17 3.63
CA ASN A 199 -4.96 3.32 4.80
C ASN A 199 -5.39 4.05 6.09
N TYR A 200 -6.70 4.09 6.33
CA TYR A 200 -7.28 4.73 7.50
C TYR A 200 -6.87 4.06 8.82
N GLU A 201 -6.55 2.75 8.83
CA GLU A 201 -6.16 2.01 10.04
C GLU A 201 -4.80 2.49 10.53
N LEU A 202 -3.82 2.59 9.63
CA LEU A 202 -2.50 3.11 9.96
C LEU A 202 -2.53 4.61 10.30
N TRP A 203 -3.38 5.41 9.63
CA TRP A 203 -3.64 6.79 10.06
C TRP A 203 -4.18 6.86 11.48
N THR A 204 -5.11 5.97 11.83
CA THR A 204 -5.71 5.90 13.17
C THR A 204 -4.65 5.56 14.21
N GLU A 205 -3.80 4.57 13.94
CA GLU A 205 -2.73 4.16 14.84
C GLU A 205 -1.65 5.24 15.01
N LEU A 206 -1.30 5.95 13.94
CA LEU A 206 -0.38 7.08 13.99
C LEU A 206 -0.98 8.25 14.80
N GLY A 207 -2.27 8.57 14.57
CA GLY A 207 -2.99 9.59 15.33
C GLY A 207 -3.05 9.29 16.83
N ARG A 208 -3.33 8.03 17.19
CA ARG A 208 -3.32 7.55 18.59
C ARG A 208 -1.94 7.69 19.23
N LEU A 209 -0.87 7.47 18.48
CA LEU A 209 0.50 7.64 18.98
C LEU A 209 0.81 9.12 19.25
N HIS A 210 0.53 10.00 18.29
CA HIS A 210 0.68 11.44 18.46
C HIS A 210 -0.17 11.97 19.63
N GLU A 211 -1.41 11.51 19.78
CA GLU A 211 -2.28 11.87 20.92
C GLU A 211 -1.67 11.46 22.27
N ARG A 212 -1.05 10.28 22.37
CA ARG A 212 -0.33 9.84 23.58
C ARG A 212 0.92 10.68 23.87
N ARG A 213 1.59 11.18 22.83
CA ARG A 213 2.75 12.07 22.92
C ARG A 213 2.38 13.54 23.14
N GLU A 214 1.08 13.86 23.24
CA GLU A 214 0.55 15.22 23.37
C GLU A 214 0.84 16.12 22.15
N GLU A 215 1.11 15.49 21.00
CA GLU A 215 1.31 16.12 19.69
C GLU A 215 -0.05 16.30 19.00
N TYR A 216 -0.92 17.13 19.58
CA TYR A 216 -2.34 17.18 19.22
C TYR A 216 -2.64 17.64 17.79
N ASP A 217 -1.79 18.51 17.22
CA ASP A 217 -1.97 18.97 15.85
C ASP A 217 -1.73 17.82 14.85
N GLU A 218 -0.66 17.06 15.05
CA GLU A 218 -0.35 15.87 14.26
C GLU A 218 -1.42 14.78 14.43
N ALA A 219 -1.91 14.59 15.66
CA ALA A 219 -3.03 13.69 15.93
C ALA A 219 -4.29 14.10 15.16
N TRP A 220 -4.64 15.40 15.19
CA TRP A 220 -5.76 15.95 14.43
C TRP A 220 -5.63 15.69 12.94
N PHE A 221 -4.47 15.97 12.34
CA PHE A 221 -4.25 15.73 10.92
C PHE A 221 -4.39 14.25 10.56
N CYS A 222 -3.84 13.35 11.37
CA CYS A 222 -3.99 11.91 11.16
C CYS A 222 -5.46 11.47 11.19
N TYR A 223 -6.23 11.93 12.18
CA TYR A 223 -7.66 11.59 12.25
C TYR A 223 -8.50 12.23 11.13
N ASP A 224 -8.14 13.45 10.67
CA ASP A 224 -8.77 14.09 9.51
C ASP A 224 -8.54 13.30 8.23
N GLN A 225 -7.32 12.78 8.03
CA GLN A 225 -7.00 11.90 6.90
C GLN A 225 -7.76 10.57 7.02
N ALA A 226 -7.73 9.92 8.18
CA ALA A 226 -8.45 8.66 8.41
C ALA A 226 -9.95 8.81 8.13
N GLN A 227 -10.59 9.88 8.63
CA GLN A 227 -12.02 10.13 8.44
C GLN A 227 -12.37 10.55 7.00
N THR A 228 -11.41 11.05 6.23
CA THR A 228 -11.63 11.29 4.78
C THR A 228 -11.86 9.97 4.06
N HIS A 229 -11.03 8.96 4.34
CA HIS A 229 -11.11 7.67 3.66
C HIS A 229 -12.12 6.71 4.30
N TYR A 230 -12.44 6.91 5.58
CA TYR A 230 -13.45 6.13 6.29
C TYR A 230 -14.38 7.03 7.13
N PRO A 231 -15.34 7.72 6.49
CA PRO A 231 -16.21 8.70 7.15
C PRO A 231 -17.07 8.12 8.29
N GLU A 232 -17.42 6.83 8.22
CA GLU A 232 -18.29 6.17 9.19
C GLU A 232 -17.67 6.04 10.60
N ALA A 233 -16.34 6.02 10.72
CA ALA A 233 -15.69 5.84 12.01
C ALA A 233 -15.66 7.09 12.90
N ARG A 234 -16.01 8.28 12.39
CA ARG A 234 -16.08 9.54 13.16
C ARG A 234 -14.83 9.89 13.99
N LEU A 235 -13.66 9.37 13.61
CA LEU A 235 -12.43 9.39 14.42
C LEU A 235 -11.99 10.80 14.83
N ARG A 236 -12.06 11.76 13.90
CA ARG A 236 -11.69 13.16 14.14
C ARG A 236 -12.69 13.83 15.08
N ASP A 237 -13.97 13.54 14.90
CA ASP A 237 -15.03 14.11 15.74
C ASP A 237 -14.93 13.56 17.18
N GLU A 238 -14.67 12.26 17.34
CA GLU A 238 -14.41 11.66 18.65
C GLU A 238 -13.15 12.21 19.33
N PHE A 239 -12.09 12.48 18.56
CA PHE A 239 -10.88 13.12 19.09
C PHE A 239 -11.18 14.55 19.57
N ARG A 240 -11.96 15.33 18.80
CA ARG A 240 -12.41 16.66 19.22
C ARG A 240 -13.15 16.60 20.56
N GLU A 241 -14.10 15.67 20.71
CA GLU A 241 -14.85 15.48 21.96
C GLU A 241 -13.93 15.16 23.15
N ARG A 242 -12.89 14.31 22.96
CA ARG A 242 -11.89 14.02 24.00
C ARG A 242 -11.07 15.26 24.38
N MET A 243 -10.67 16.07 23.40
CA MET A 243 -9.90 17.28 23.64
C MET A 243 -10.73 18.34 24.39
N GLU A 244 -12.00 18.50 24.02
CA GLU A 244 -12.94 19.38 24.73
C GLU A 244 -13.16 18.93 26.19
N ALA A 245 -13.25 17.62 26.44
CA ALA A 245 -13.39 17.07 27.78
C ALA A 245 -12.11 17.24 28.64
N ARG A 246 -10.92 17.19 28.04
CA ARG A 246 -9.63 17.35 28.74
C ARG A 246 -9.38 18.79 29.21
N LEU A 247 -9.97 19.78 28.54
CA LEU A 247 -9.87 21.20 28.89
C LEU A 247 -10.79 21.63 30.05
N ASP A 248 -11.56 20.69 30.63
CA ASP A 248 -12.57 20.98 31.65
C ASP A 248 -11.96 21.15 33.06
N ASP A 249 -11.07 22.15 33.21
CA ASP A 249 -10.60 22.68 34.51
C ASP A 249 -11.68 23.55 35.21
N GLY A 250 -12.96 23.27 34.95
CA GLY A 250 -14.10 24.04 35.44
C GLY A 250 -14.54 25.21 34.54
N VAL A 251 -13.89 25.41 33.39
CA VAL A 251 -14.33 26.34 32.33
C VAL A 251 -14.23 25.63 30.99
N ARG A 252 -15.36 25.14 30.47
CA ARG A 252 -15.45 24.56 29.12
C ARG A 252 -15.01 25.58 28.06
N LYS A 253 -13.76 25.50 27.62
CA LYS A 253 -13.29 26.17 26.41
C LYS A 253 -13.38 25.17 25.24
N PRO A 254 -14.03 25.54 24.12
CA PRO A 254 -14.06 24.69 22.94
C PRO A 254 -12.63 24.50 22.41
N TRP A 255 -12.28 23.26 22.07
CA TRP A 255 -11.00 22.96 21.45
C TRP A 255 -10.94 23.59 20.05
N THR A 256 -9.80 24.19 19.70
CA THR A 256 -9.61 24.87 18.41
C THR A 256 -8.74 24.00 17.52
N PRO A 257 -9.12 23.78 16.24
CA PRO A 257 -8.29 23.04 15.31
C PRO A 257 -6.95 23.74 15.05
N PRO A 258 -5.94 22.99 14.58
CA PRO A 258 -4.67 23.56 14.15
C PRO A 258 -4.86 24.65 13.10
N ALA A 259 -3.92 25.59 13.07
CA ALA A 259 -3.94 26.68 12.09
C ALA A 259 -3.71 26.17 10.66
N ILE A 260 -4.10 26.99 9.67
CA ILE A 260 -4.08 26.63 8.26
C ILE A 260 -2.65 26.35 7.78
N ASP A 261 -1.68 27.16 8.25
CA ASP A 261 -0.25 26.98 7.99
C ASP A 261 0.26 25.61 8.46
N ALA A 262 -0.10 25.16 9.66
CA ALA A 262 0.27 23.85 10.16
C ALA A 262 -0.29 22.70 9.29
N ARG A 263 -1.52 22.88 8.76
CA ARG A 263 -2.13 21.91 7.83
C ARG A 263 -1.41 21.89 6.48
N ASP A 264 -1.08 23.06 5.96
CA ASP A 264 -0.36 23.21 4.69
C ASP A 264 1.03 22.58 4.78
N GLU A 265 1.76 22.80 5.88
CA GLU A 265 3.04 22.16 6.14
C GLU A 265 2.93 20.64 6.22
N PHE A 266 1.92 20.12 6.94
CA PHE A 266 1.67 18.69 7.03
C PHE A 266 1.42 18.08 5.64
N LEU A 267 0.54 18.70 4.84
CA LEU A 267 0.21 18.21 3.49
C LEU A 267 1.41 18.30 2.54
N ALA A 268 2.22 19.36 2.64
CA ALA A 268 3.45 19.50 1.87
C ALA A 268 4.47 18.42 2.23
N ARG A 269 4.63 18.07 3.52
CA ARG A 269 5.47 16.95 3.95
C ARG A 269 4.99 15.63 3.34
N MET A 270 3.69 15.33 3.44
CA MET A 270 3.13 14.10 2.87
C MET A 270 3.29 14.05 1.34
N GLN A 271 3.06 15.18 0.65
CA GLN A 271 3.29 15.29 -0.80
C GLN A 271 4.75 14.95 -1.16
N SER A 272 5.73 15.50 -0.43
CA SER A 272 7.15 15.24 -0.71
C SER A 272 7.56 13.78 -0.53
N LEU A 273 6.88 13.07 0.37
CA LEU A 273 7.12 11.65 0.64
C LEU A 273 6.35 10.72 -0.31
N ALA A 274 5.34 11.25 -1.00
CA ALA A 274 4.45 10.49 -1.86
C ALA A 274 5.06 10.17 -3.22
N VAL A 275 5.92 11.06 -3.72
CA VAL A 275 6.62 10.88 -4.99
C VAL A 275 7.50 9.64 -4.89
N ARG A 276 7.37 8.73 -5.87
CA ARG A 276 8.25 7.57 -5.94
C ARG A 276 9.70 8.03 -5.99
N ILE A 277 10.54 7.42 -5.15
CA ILE A 277 11.98 7.58 -5.29
C ILE A 277 12.35 6.75 -6.51
N SER A 278 12.42 7.38 -7.69
CA SER A 278 13.08 6.75 -8.83
C SER A 278 14.46 6.29 -8.37
N ALA A 279 14.86 5.07 -8.75
CA ALA A 279 16.23 4.62 -8.60
C ALA A 279 17.19 5.74 -9.03
N PRO A 280 18.38 5.88 -8.42
CA PRO A 280 19.30 6.93 -8.83
C PRO A 280 19.54 6.78 -10.33
N GLU A 281 19.02 7.73 -11.10
CA GLU A 281 19.28 7.81 -12.52
C GLU A 281 20.80 7.73 -12.69
N VAL A 282 21.23 6.80 -13.54
CA VAL A 282 22.60 6.73 -14.00
C VAL A 282 22.98 8.14 -14.44
N VAL A 283 23.92 8.76 -13.71
CA VAL A 283 24.49 10.06 -14.03
C VAL A 283 25.08 9.95 -15.44
N GLY A 284 24.30 10.39 -16.43
CA GLY A 284 24.57 10.14 -17.82
C GLY A 284 23.87 11.18 -18.69
N ALA A 285 24.64 12.22 -19.04
CA ALA A 285 24.33 13.27 -20.01
C ALA A 285 23.19 14.22 -19.62
N ILE A 286 23.58 15.35 -19.02
CA ILE A 286 22.84 16.60 -19.16
C ILE A 286 22.93 16.98 -20.65
N GLU A 287 21.89 16.70 -21.43
CA GLU A 287 21.68 17.45 -22.67
C GLU A 287 21.20 18.86 -22.28
N GLU A 288 21.93 19.88 -22.70
CA GLU A 288 21.53 21.29 -22.58
C GLU A 288 20.18 21.47 -23.31
N VAL A 289 19.09 21.54 -22.54
CA VAL A 289 17.79 21.96 -23.05
C VAL A 289 17.82 23.48 -23.19
N VAL A 290 17.57 23.92 -24.41
CA VAL A 290 17.46 25.31 -24.85
C VAL A 290 16.46 26.06 -23.96
N GLU A 291 16.84 27.25 -23.47
CA GLU A 291 15.95 28.20 -22.78
C GLU A 291 14.88 28.71 -23.76
N ASP A 292 13.78 27.97 -23.90
CA ASP A 292 12.50 28.54 -24.29
C ASP A 292 11.78 29.02 -23.02
N GLU A 293 11.07 30.15 -23.11
CA GLU A 293 10.31 30.77 -22.01
C GLU A 293 9.37 29.74 -21.35
N ILE A 294 9.76 29.19 -20.20
CA ILE A 294 8.94 28.27 -19.41
C ILE A 294 7.77 29.09 -18.86
N GLU A 295 6.59 28.98 -19.49
CA GLU A 295 5.34 29.37 -18.86
C GLU A 295 5.30 28.72 -17.47
N SER A 296 5.05 29.50 -16.43
CA SER A 296 4.97 28.98 -15.07
C SER A 296 3.84 27.95 -14.99
N ILE A 297 4.19 26.66 -14.97
CA ILE A 297 3.27 25.54 -14.79
C ILE A 297 2.44 25.82 -13.53
N THR A 298 1.12 25.84 -13.65
CA THR A 298 0.25 26.09 -12.50
C THR A 298 0.20 24.84 -11.60
N ASP A 299 -0.19 25.00 -10.33
CA ASP A 299 -0.35 23.84 -9.43
C ASP A 299 -1.40 22.84 -9.96
N ILE A 300 -2.38 23.30 -10.74
CA ILE A 300 -3.39 22.44 -11.39
C ILE A 300 -2.76 21.63 -12.52
N ASP A 301 -1.93 22.25 -13.36
CA ASP A 301 -1.21 21.54 -14.43
C ASP A 301 -0.29 20.46 -13.83
N ARG A 302 0.37 20.78 -12.72
CA ARG A 302 1.18 19.82 -11.97
C ARG A 302 0.37 18.64 -11.42
N ILE A 303 -0.87 18.86 -10.97
CA ILE A 303 -1.74 17.73 -10.57
C ILE A 303 -2.06 16.85 -11.78
N ALA A 304 -2.33 17.44 -12.94
CA ALA A 304 -2.59 16.68 -14.17
C ALA A 304 -1.38 15.81 -14.57
N GLU A 305 -0.17 16.38 -14.57
CA GLU A 305 1.07 15.63 -14.84
C GLU A 305 1.30 14.47 -13.87
N LEU A 306 1.03 14.68 -12.58
CA LEU A 306 1.14 13.63 -11.56
C LEU A 306 0.12 12.51 -11.79
N LEU A 307 -1.10 12.83 -12.23
CA LEU A 307 -2.10 11.82 -12.57
C LEU A 307 -1.70 11.03 -13.83
N GLU A 308 -1.19 11.70 -14.85
CA GLU A 308 -0.74 11.06 -16.09
C GLU A 308 0.48 10.14 -15.88
N SER A 309 1.37 10.50 -14.96
CA SER A 309 2.53 9.70 -14.58
C SER A 309 2.23 8.57 -13.58
N GLY A 310 0.98 8.43 -13.10
CA GLY A 310 0.59 7.41 -12.12
C GLY A 310 1.04 7.72 -10.68
N GLU A 311 1.46 8.96 -10.41
CA GLU A 311 1.82 9.48 -9.08
C GLU A 311 0.56 9.94 -8.31
N HIS A 312 -0.46 9.09 -8.24
CA HIS A 312 -1.80 9.42 -7.73
C HIS A 312 -1.79 9.94 -6.29
N SER A 313 -0.91 9.41 -5.43
CA SER A 313 -0.78 9.87 -4.05
C SER A 313 -0.22 11.30 -3.96
N ALA A 314 0.78 11.63 -4.77
CA ALA A 314 1.33 12.98 -4.83
C ALA A 314 0.30 13.98 -5.39
N ALA A 315 -0.44 13.58 -6.42
CA ALA A 315 -1.58 14.34 -6.96
C ALA A 315 -2.64 14.59 -5.88
N PHE A 316 -2.99 13.56 -5.11
CA PHE A 316 -3.95 13.66 -4.00
C PHE A 316 -3.53 14.67 -2.94
N PHE A 317 -2.29 14.60 -2.45
CA PHE A 317 -1.82 15.54 -1.43
C PHE A 317 -1.72 16.98 -1.95
N LEU A 318 -1.31 17.17 -3.20
CA LEU A 318 -1.28 18.50 -3.82
C LEU A 318 -2.69 19.09 -3.95
N ALA A 319 -3.64 18.35 -4.53
CA ALA A 319 -5.03 18.78 -4.67
C ALA A 319 -5.67 19.06 -3.31
N ARG A 320 -5.43 18.20 -2.31
CA ARG A 320 -5.93 18.39 -0.94
C ARG A 320 -5.36 19.64 -0.28
N ARG A 321 -4.08 19.97 -0.52
CA ARG A 321 -3.44 21.19 -0.02
C ARG A 321 -4.09 22.44 -0.62
N LEU A 322 -4.31 22.46 -1.93
CA LEU A 322 -5.00 23.58 -2.59
C LEU A 322 -6.41 23.80 -2.03
N VAL A 323 -7.19 22.73 -1.89
CA VAL A 323 -8.53 22.80 -1.28
C VAL A 323 -8.46 23.30 0.16
N ALA A 324 -7.49 22.86 0.95
CA ALA A 324 -7.30 23.31 2.33
C ALA A 324 -6.96 24.80 2.43
N SER A 325 -6.23 25.34 1.44
CA SER A 325 -5.87 26.76 1.33
C SER A 325 -7.01 27.65 0.79
N GLY A 326 -8.13 27.06 0.35
CA GLY A 326 -9.32 27.78 -0.12
C GLY A 326 -9.50 27.81 -1.64
N ASP A 327 -8.66 27.11 -2.40
CA ASP A 327 -8.84 26.97 -3.85
C ASP A 327 -9.84 25.85 -4.17
N GLU A 328 -11.11 26.22 -4.35
CA GLU A 328 -12.18 25.28 -4.69
C GLU A 328 -12.05 24.71 -6.11
N SER A 329 -11.24 25.32 -7.00
CA SER A 329 -11.02 24.76 -8.34
C SER A 329 -10.27 23.42 -8.29
N ALA A 330 -9.48 23.20 -7.24
CA ALA A 330 -8.77 21.94 -7.00
C ALA A 330 -9.69 20.80 -6.50
N ARG A 331 -10.97 21.06 -6.20
CA ARG A 331 -11.91 20.03 -5.71
C ARG A 331 -12.11 18.91 -6.71
N GLU A 332 -12.32 19.24 -7.98
CA GLU A 332 -12.51 18.24 -9.04
C GLU A 332 -11.26 17.36 -9.18
N TRP A 333 -10.08 17.96 -9.06
CA TRP A 333 -8.81 17.24 -9.12
C TRP A 333 -8.58 16.32 -7.92
N LEU A 334 -9.01 16.74 -6.72
CA LEU A 334 -8.97 15.89 -5.53
C LEU A 334 -9.86 14.66 -5.69
N ASP A 335 -11.05 14.83 -6.26
CA ASP A 335 -11.96 13.72 -6.53
C ASP A 335 -11.35 12.76 -7.56
N ARG A 336 -10.79 13.27 -8.67
CA ARG A 336 -10.09 12.45 -9.67
C ARG A 336 -8.90 11.68 -9.09
N ALA A 337 -8.06 12.33 -8.28
CA ALA A 337 -6.94 11.67 -7.63
C ALA A 337 -7.41 10.58 -6.65
N SER A 338 -8.52 10.83 -5.95
CA SER A 338 -9.12 9.84 -5.04
C SER A 338 -9.69 8.63 -5.79
N GLU A 339 -10.30 8.85 -6.96
CA GLU A 339 -10.78 7.79 -7.84
C GLU A 339 -9.62 6.96 -8.42
N ALA A 340 -8.54 7.61 -8.86
CA ALA A 340 -7.34 6.94 -9.36
C ALA A 340 -6.69 6.05 -8.28
N LEU A 341 -6.54 6.58 -7.06
CA LEU A 341 -6.07 5.81 -5.90
C LEU A 341 -6.96 4.60 -5.57
N ALA A 342 -8.27 4.72 -5.79
CA ALA A 342 -9.21 3.62 -5.60
C ALA A 342 -9.16 2.60 -6.74
N ALA A 343 -8.70 2.99 -7.93
CA ALA A 343 -8.49 2.08 -9.06
C ALA A 343 -7.20 1.25 -8.89
N ASP A 344 -6.14 1.83 -8.32
CA ASP A 344 -4.87 1.14 -8.00
C ASP A 344 -5.06 -0.07 -7.06
N ASP A 345 -6.21 -0.12 -6.39
CA ASP A 345 -6.59 -1.17 -5.44
C ASP A 345 -7.09 -2.46 -6.13
N GLU A 346 -7.31 -2.43 -7.44
CA GLU A 346 -7.70 -3.60 -8.24
C GLU A 346 -6.50 -4.52 -8.49
N ILE A 347 -6.35 -5.55 -7.65
CA ILE A 347 -5.23 -6.50 -7.72
C ILE A 347 -5.51 -7.58 -8.76
N HIS A 348 -4.58 -7.75 -9.72
CA HIS A 348 -4.58 -8.85 -10.67
C HIS A 348 -3.42 -9.80 -10.41
N ILE A 349 -3.72 -11.04 -10.00
CA ILE A 349 -2.71 -12.08 -9.82
C ILE A 349 -2.32 -12.65 -11.19
N PRO A 350 -1.03 -12.70 -11.57
CA PRO A 350 -0.58 -13.21 -12.87
C PRO A 350 -0.80 -14.71 -13.10
#